data_AF-A0A5K1CKY0-F1
#
_entry.id   AF-A0A5K1CKY0-F1
#
_cell.length_a   1.000
_cell.length_b   1.000
_cell.length_c   1.000
_cell.angle_alpha   90.00
_cell.angle_beta   90.00
_cell.angle_gamma   90.00
#
_symmetry.space_group_name_H-M   'P 1'
#
loop_
_entity.id
_entity.type
_entity.pdbx_description
1 polymer ?
#
loop_
_entity_poly.entity_id
_entity_poly.type
_entity_poly.pdbx_seq_one_letter_code
_entity_poly.pdbx_strand_id
1 'polypeptide(L)'
;MGIVRKILFKEWKGKDPELQILEYLPKGLNYREFLMKTKYCLCPSGYEATSPRITESILAGCIPVPISDSYVLPFSDVLDWTQFSVPIPFSRIPEIRRFSAAFRRAHT
;
A
#
# COMPACT_ATOMS: atom_id res chain seq x y z
N MET A 1 -12.49 -11.73 6.20
CA MET A 1 -11.40 -11.66 5.20
C MET A 1 -11.78 -10.66 4.11
N GLY A 2 -11.15 -9.48 4.09
CA GLY A 2 -11.55 -8.36 3.21
C GLY A 2 -11.39 -8.66 1.72
N ILE A 3 -12.36 -8.22 0.91
CA ILE A 3 -12.44 -8.46 -0.55
C ILE A 3 -11.16 -8.01 -1.26
N VAL A 4 -10.63 -6.85 -0.88
CA VAL A 4 -9.41 -6.26 -1.45
C VAL A 4 -8.21 -7.18 -1.31
N ARG A 5 -8.07 -7.83 -0.14
CA ARG A 5 -6.99 -8.80 0.11
C ARG A 5 -7.10 -9.96 -0.89
N LYS A 6 -8.29 -10.53 -1.08
CA LYS A 6 -8.51 -11.64 -2.03
C LYS A 6 -8.14 -11.25 -3.46
N ILE A 7 -8.54 -10.06 -3.90
CA ILE A 7 -8.22 -9.55 -5.24
C ILE A 7 -6.71 -9.37 -5.39
N LEU A 8 -6.04 -8.72 -4.44
CA LEU A 8 -4.59 -8.52 -4.49
C LEU A 8 -3.81 -9.84 -4.60
N PHE A 9 -4.18 -10.85 -3.80
CA PHE A 9 -3.55 -12.15 -3.88
C PHE A 9 -3.79 -12.84 -5.22
N LYS A 10 -5.03 -12.81 -5.73
CA LYS A 10 -5.37 -13.40 -7.03
C LYS A 10 -4.63 -12.71 -8.18
N GLU A 11 -4.56 -11.38 -8.14
CA GLU A 11 -4.02 -10.58 -9.24
C GLU A 11 -2.50 -10.49 -9.22
N TRP A 12 -1.84 -10.51 -8.07
CA TRP A 12 -0.42 -10.13 -7.99
C TRP A 12 0.50 -11.08 -7.21
N LYS A 13 -0.02 -12.08 -6.47
CA LYS A 13 0.85 -13.00 -5.69
C LYS A 13 1.84 -13.71 -6.62
N GLY A 14 3.13 -13.45 -6.40
CA GLY A 14 4.23 -14.10 -7.13
C GLY A 14 4.33 -13.74 -8.62
N LYS A 15 3.63 -12.71 -9.10
CA LYS A 15 3.64 -12.34 -10.52
C LYS A 15 4.70 -11.31 -10.89
N ASP A 16 5.20 -10.55 -9.91
CA ASP A 16 6.17 -9.48 -10.15
C ASP A 16 7.18 -9.42 -8.99
N PRO A 17 8.50 -9.47 -9.26
CA PRO A 17 9.53 -9.44 -8.21
C PRO A 17 9.63 -8.09 -7.49
N GLU A 18 9.20 -6.99 -8.12
CA GLU A 18 9.20 -5.64 -7.55
C GLU A 18 7.89 -5.34 -6.79
N LEU A 19 6.83 -6.12 -6.98
CA LEU A 19 5.55 -6.01 -6.27
C LEU A 19 5.28 -7.25 -5.43
N GLN A 20 5.80 -7.25 -4.21
CA GLN A 20 5.67 -8.38 -3.30
C GLN A 20 4.34 -8.37 -2.55
N ILE A 21 3.48 -9.34 -2.86
CA ILE A 21 2.24 -9.60 -2.10
C ILE A 21 2.45 -10.82 -1.20
N LEU A 22 2.72 -10.56 0.08
CA LEU A 22 3.03 -11.58 1.07
C LEU A 22 1.81 -11.87 1.95
N GLU A 23 1.47 -13.15 2.07
CA GLU A 23 0.41 -13.60 2.99
C GLU A 23 0.87 -13.61 4.44
N TYR A 24 2.12 -14.04 4.61
CA TYR A 24 2.90 -14.02 5.84
C TYR A 24 4.31 -13.59 5.48
N LEU A 25 4.96 -12.86 6.38
CA LEU A 25 6.36 -12.54 6.24
C LEU A 25 7.20 -13.83 6.37
N PRO A 26 8.18 -14.08 5.48
CA PRO A 26 9.08 -15.23 5.61
C PRO A 26 9.73 -15.32 7.00
N LYS A 27 9.90 -16.54 7.50
CA LYS A 27 10.56 -16.79 8.78
C LYS A 27 11.97 -16.18 8.77
N GLY A 28 12.33 -15.49 9.86
CA GLY A 28 13.63 -14.84 10.02
C GLY A 28 13.69 -13.38 9.55
N LEU A 29 12.62 -12.86 8.93
CA LEU A 29 12.50 -11.44 8.60
C LEU A 29 11.73 -10.69 9.69
N ASN A 30 12.16 -9.46 9.98
CA ASN A 30 11.45 -8.54 10.86
C ASN A 30 10.52 -7.65 10.02
N TYR A 31 9.24 -7.56 10.40
CA TYR A 31 8.24 -6.78 9.66
C TYR A 31 8.59 -5.30 9.55
N ARG A 32 9.06 -4.68 10.63
CA ARG A 32 9.44 -3.26 10.62
C ARG A 32 10.64 -3.01 9.72
N GLU A 33 11.67 -3.85 9.80
CA GLU A 33 12.83 -3.76 8.90
C GLU A 33 12.46 -3.99 7.43
N PHE A 34 11.53 -4.90 7.17
CA PHE A 34 11.00 -5.13 5.83
C PHE A 34 10.30 -3.87 5.30
N LEU A 35 9.44 -3.24 6.10
CA LEU A 35 8.78 -1.98 5.73
C LEU A 35 9.79 -0.84 5.49
N MET A 36 10.80 -0.69 6.36
CA MET A 36 11.84 0.36 6.21
C MET A 36 12.68 0.19 4.94
N LYS A 37 12.77 -1.04 4.40
CA LYS A 37 13.43 -1.32 3.11
C LYS A 37 12.49 -1.23 1.90
N THR A 38 11.20 -0.98 2.14
CA THR A 38 10.16 -0.90 1.12
C THR A 38 9.88 0.56 0.78
N LYS A 39 9.87 0.90 -0.52
CA LYS A 39 9.58 2.28 -0.95
C LYS A 39 8.10 2.62 -0.93
N TYR A 40 7.24 1.69 -1.36
CA TYR A 40 5.79 1.89 -1.45
C TYR A 40 5.05 0.76 -0.73
N CYS A 41 4.14 1.10 0.19
CA CYS A 41 3.45 0.14 1.05
C CYS A 41 1.98 0.09 0.71
N LEU A 42 1.52 -1.05 0.18
CA LEU A 42 0.11 -1.26 -0.10
C LEU A 42 -0.69 -1.27 1.19
N CYS A 43 -1.67 -0.37 1.27
CA CYS A 43 -2.54 -0.19 2.41
C CYS A 43 -3.99 -0.47 2.00
N PRO A 44 -4.35 -1.74 1.71
CA PRO A 44 -5.71 -2.06 1.27
C PRO A 44 -6.69 -1.93 2.42
N SER A 45 -7.83 -1.30 2.18
CA SER A 45 -8.86 -1.15 3.21
C SER A 45 -9.29 -2.51 3.77
N GLY A 46 -9.34 -2.58 5.09
CA GLY A 46 -9.87 -3.73 5.83
C GLY A 46 -11.39 -3.64 5.99
N TYR A 47 -11.92 -4.41 6.92
CA TYR A 47 -13.29 -4.26 7.42
C TYR A 47 -13.40 -3.07 8.40
N GLU A 48 -12.29 -2.71 9.05
CA GLU A 48 -12.20 -1.59 9.98
C GLU A 48 -11.80 -0.30 9.24
N ALA A 49 -12.38 0.83 9.69
CA ALA A 49 -12.22 2.15 9.09
C ALA A 49 -10.75 2.66 9.12
N THR A 50 -9.93 2.15 10.04
CA THR A 50 -8.54 2.56 10.20
C THR A 50 -7.63 1.33 10.23
N SER A 51 -7.00 1.02 9.10
CA SER A 51 -5.99 -0.03 9.08
C SER A 51 -4.68 0.49 9.66
N PRO A 52 -4.01 -0.25 10.58
CA PRO A 52 -2.70 0.16 11.12
C PRO A 52 -1.63 0.29 10.03
N ARG A 53 -1.83 -0.35 8.87
CA ARG A 53 -0.91 -0.33 7.71
C ARG A 53 -0.54 1.08 7.24
N ILE A 54 -1.49 2.02 7.29
CA ILE A 54 -1.20 3.41 6.92
C ILE A 54 -0.20 4.00 7.91
N THR A 55 -0.49 3.93 9.21
CA THR A 55 0.40 4.44 10.25
C THR A 55 1.75 3.74 10.25
N GLU A 56 1.78 2.41 10.12
CA GLU A 56 3.00 1.61 10.04
C GLU A 56 3.86 2.00 8.83
N SER A 57 3.25 2.25 7.66
CA SER A 57 3.99 2.69 6.47
C SER A 57 4.64 4.05 6.69
N ILE A 58 3.91 5.02 7.24
CA ILE A 58 4.43 6.36 7.53
C ILE A 58 5.58 6.27 8.54
N LEU A 59 5.40 5.54 9.64
CA LEU A 59 6.43 5.37 10.67
C LEU A 59 7.69 4.67 10.14
N ALA A 60 7.55 3.80 9.14
CA ALA A 60 8.67 3.13 8.49
C ALA A 60 9.32 3.97 7.37
N GLY A 61 8.81 5.16 7.07
CA GLY A 61 9.27 5.98 5.93
C GLY A 61 8.88 5.41 4.56
N CYS A 62 7.93 4.48 4.53
CA CYS A 62 7.41 3.87 3.32
C CYS A 62 6.22 4.68 2.79
N ILE A 63 6.23 5.02 1.51
CA ILE A 63 5.17 5.83 0.90
C ILE A 63 3.86 5.02 0.92
N PRO A 64 2.82 5.48 1.63
CA PRO A 64 1.54 4.78 1.67
C PRO A 64 0.89 4.73 0.28
N VAL A 65 0.38 3.55 -0.07
CA VAL A 65 -0.46 3.32 -1.25
C VAL A 65 -1.84 2.87 -0.77
N PRO A 66 -2.73 3.80 -0.36
CA PRO A 66 -4.08 3.45 0.05
C PRO A 66 -4.81 2.76 -1.10
N ILE A 67 -5.38 1.57 -0.86
CA ILE A 67 -6.20 0.88 -1.86
C ILE A 67 -7.64 0.87 -1.37
N SER A 68 -8.48 1.71 -1.99
CA SER A 68 -9.88 1.93 -1.58
C SER A 68 -10.66 2.79 -2.55
N ASP A 69 -11.98 2.58 -2.60
CA ASP A 69 -12.92 3.48 -3.27
C ASP A 69 -13.48 4.57 -2.34
N SER A 70 -13.31 4.46 -1.02
CA SER A 70 -13.90 5.37 -0.03
C SER A 70 -13.09 5.50 1.26
N TYR A 71 -11.76 5.64 1.14
CA TYR A 71 -10.91 5.81 2.32
C TYR A 71 -11.08 7.21 2.91
N VAL A 72 -11.59 7.29 4.13
CA VAL A 72 -11.40 8.49 4.96
C VAL A 72 -10.00 8.39 5.57
N LEU A 73 -9.06 9.12 4.99
CA LEU A 73 -7.68 9.12 5.46
C LEU A 73 -7.58 9.91 6.79
N PRO A 74 -6.79 9.43 7.76
CA PRO A 74 -6.67 10.10 9.04
C PRO A 74 -6.06 11.50 8.85
N PHE A 75 -6.57 12.48 9.60
CA PHE A 75 -6.14 13.88 9.52
C PHE A 75 -6.25 14.47 8.10
N SER A 76 -7.20 14.03 7.28
CA SER A 76 -7.39 14.54 5.91
C SER A 76 -7.82 16.01 5.85
N ASP A 77 -8.24 16.57 6.98
CA ASP A 77 -8.51 17.98 7.21
C ASP A 77 -7.23 18.82 7.41
N VAL A 78 -6.10 18.18 7.75
CA VAL A 78 -4.82 18.85 8.04
C VAL A 78 -3.73 18.44 7.04
N LEU A 79 -3.69 17.18 6.63
CA LEU A 79 -2.65 16.61 5.78
C LEU A 79 -3.09 16.54 4.31
N ASP A 80 -2.29 17.13 3.42
CA ASP A 80 -2.45 16.94 1.98
C ASP A 80 -1.85 15.59 1.55
N TRP A 81 -2.68 14.56 1.57
CA TRP A 81 -2.31 13.19 1.18
C TRP A 81 -1.80 13.08 -0.25
N THR A 82 -2.08 14.03 -1.13
CA THR A 82 -1.59 13.99 -2.51
C THR A 82 -0.07 14.19 -2.61
N GLN A 83 0.55 14.78 -1.58
CA GLN A 83 1.99 15.03 -1.55
C GLN A 83 2.82 13.82 -1.12
N PHE A 84 2.24 12.90 -0.34
CA PHE A 84 3.00 11.81 0.28
C PHE A 84 2.33 10.43 0.15
N SER A 85 1.31 10.29 -0.70
CA SER A 85 0.66 8.99 -0.92
C SER A 85 0.30 8.77 -2.39
N VAL A 86 0.06 7.50 -2.74
CA VAL A 86 -0.37 7.08 -4.07
C VAL A 86 -1.69 6.30 -3.95
N PRO A 87 -2.86 6.98 -3.93
CA PRO A 87 -4.14 6.29 -3.79
C PRO A 87 -4.49 5.49 -5.04
N ILE A 88 -5.03 4.28 -4.86
CA ILE A 88 -5.45 3.38 -5.93
C ILE A 88 -6.88 2.89 -5.67
N PRO A 89 -7.85 3.14 -6.57
CA PRO A 89 -9.20 2.58 -6.45
C PRO A 89 -9.19 1.07 -6.72
N PHE A 90 -10.20 0.34 -6.21
CA PHE A 90 -10.26 -1.13 -6.35
C PHE A 90 -10.26 -1.58 -7.81
N SER A 91 -10.97 -0.84 -8.66
CA SER A 91 -11.06 -1.11 -10.09
C SER A 91 -9.70 -1.08 -10.80
N ARG A 92 -8.69 -0.42 -10.22
CA ARG A 92 -7.34 -0.29 -10.79
C ARG A 92 -6.29 -1.14 -10.10
N ILE A 93 -6.68 -2.08 -9.23
CA ILE A 93 -5.76 -3.07 -8.67
C ILE A 93 -4.94 -3.79 -9.77
N PRO A 94 -5.51 -4.19 -10.92
CA PRO A 94 -4.73 -4.80 -12.01
C PRO A 94 -3.65 -3.91 -12.63
N GLU A 95 -3.66 -2.59 -12.35
CA GLU A 95 -2.73 -1.60 -12.91
C GLU A 95 -1.75 -1.03 -11.87
N ILE A 96 -1.66 -1.61 -10.66
CA ILE A 96 -0.85 -1.07 -9.53
C ILE A 96 0.56 -0.63 -9.94
N ARG A 97 1.22 -1.41 -10.81
CA ARG A 97 2.59 -1.10 -11.27
C ARG A 97 2.71 0.24 -12.00
N ARG A 98 1.66 0.67 -12.68
CA ARG A 98 1.64 1.96 -13.39
C ARG A 98 1.72 3.14 -12.42
N PHE A 99 1.13 3.00 -11.24
CA PHE A 99 1.07 4.05 -10.22
C PHE A 99 2.39 4.20 -9.46
N SER A 100 3.03 3.09 -9.08
CA SER A 100 4.34 3.14 -8.39
C SER A 100 5.46 3.68 -9.29
N ALA A 101 5.41 3.41 -10.60
CA ALA A 101 6.34 3.95 -11.59
C ALA A 101 6.10 5.44 -11.90
N ALA A 102 4.86 5.91 -11.84
CA ALA A 102 4.53 7.33 -12.07
C ALA A 102 5.06 8.22 -10.95
N PHE A 103 4.90 7.81 -9.69
CA PHE A 103 5.40 8.59 -8.55
C PHE A 103 6.93 8.70 -8.51
N ARG A 104 7.66 7.71 -9.05
CA ARG A 104 9.12 7.79 -9.20
C ARG A 104 9.57 8.98 -10.05
N ARG A 105 8.76 9.42 -11.03
CA ARG A 105 9.13 10.52 -11.95
C ARG A 105 8.74 11.90 -11.44
N ALA A 106 7.80 12.01 -10.51
CA ALA A 106 7.28 13.29 -10.03
C ALA A 106 8.16 13.95 -8.96
N HIS A 107 9.13 13.22 -8.38
CA HIS A 107 9.97 13.67 -7.26
C HIS A 107 11.47 13.39 -7.50
N THR A 108 11.92 13.53 -8.76
CA THR A 108 13.35 13.62 -9.13
C THR A 108 13.59 14.99 -9.74
#